data_AF-A0A7H4M5E7-F1
#
_entry.id   AF-A0A7H4M5E7-F1
#
_cell.length_a   1.000
_cell.length_b   1.000
_cell.length_c   1.000
_cell.angle_alpha   90.00
_cell.angle_beta   90.00
_cell.angle_gamma   90.00
#
_symmetry.space_group_name_H-M   'P 1'
#
loop_
_entity.id
_entity.type
_entity.pdbx_description
1 polymer ?
#
loop_
_entity_poly.entity_id
_entity_poly.type
_entity_poly.pdbx_seq_one_letter_code
_entity_poly.pdbx_strand_id
1 'polypeptide(L)'
;MLRDGLQRWVASQITGEVTLELRRGNDYSILNTVSDNLTYKAERLTMEKGDSMFSAEDRIGQLTMRNLDITDTRDKLFGYAQSGLLTASSATGLPQVENLENKAK
;
A
#
# COMPACT_ATOMS: atom_id res chain seq x y z
N MET A 1 25.33 12.01 6.17
CA MET A 1 24.40 11.28 7.06
C MET A 1 23.57 10.23 6.32
N LEU A 2 22.88 10.55 5.22
CA LEU A 2 22.10 9.56 4.43
C LEU A 2 22.91 8.33 3.94
N ARG A 3 24.12 8.56 3.42
CA ARG A 3 24.99 7.47 2.92
C ARG A 3 25.32 6.42 4.00
N ASP A 4 25.66 6.88 5.20
CA ASP A 4 26.02 5.99 6.31
C ASP A 4 24.81 5.18 6.79
N GLY A 5 23.61 5.81 6.84
CA GLY A 5 22.37 5.11 7.16
C GLY A 5 22.01 4.02 6.15
N LEU A 6 22.11 4.29 4.85
CA LEU A 6 21.83 3.29 3.81
C LEU A 6 22.84 2.14 3.82
N GLN A 7 24.12 2.43 4.00
CA GLN A 7 25.16 1.39 4.02
C GLN A 7 25.03 0.47 5.25
N ARG A 8 24.75 1.03 6.43
CA ARG A 8 24.69 0.26 7.67
C ARG A 8 23.38 -0.47 7.90
N TRP A 9 22.25 0.16 7.58
CA TRP A 9 20.93 -0.38 7.95
C TRP A 9 20.20 -1.04 6.80
N VAL A 10 20.45 -0.61 5.56
CA VAL A 10 19.81 -1.19 4.37
C VAL A 10 20.72 -2.23 3.75
N ALA A 11 21.89 -1.82 3.25
CA ALA A 11 22.77 -2.70 2.49
C ALA A 11 23.28 -3.91 3.29
N SER A 12 23.44 -3.78 4.61
CA SER A 12 23.90 -4.88 5.47
C SER A 12 22.93 -6.06 5.54
N GLN A 13 21.64 -5.85 5.25
CA GLN A 13 20.62 -6.91 5.24
C GLN A 13 20.40 -7.50 3.84
N ILE A 14 20.93 -6.87 2.79
CA ILE A 14 20.76 -7.31 1.40
C ILE A 14 21.79 -8.38 1.06
N THR A 15 21.45 -9.62 1.40
CA THR A 15 22.24 -10.82 1.08
C THR A 15 21.33 -11.85 0.44
N GLY A 16 21.61 -12.26 -0.79
CA GLY A 16 20.80 -13.22 -1.54
C GLY A 16 21.02 -13.13 -3.03
N GLU A 17 20.23 -13.88 -3.78
CA GLU A 17 20.33 -14.02 -5.23
C GLU A 17 18.98 -13.76 -5.90
N VAL A 18 19.02 -13.14 -7.08
CA VAL A 18 17.85 -12.91 -7.93
C VAL A 18 18.16 -13.46 -9.32
N THR A 19 17.30 -14.34 -9.80
CA THR A 19 17.38 -14.90 -11.16
C THR A 19 16.53 -14.05 -12.10
N LEU A 20 17.14 -13.58 -13.18
CA LEU A 20 16.51 -12.71 -14.18
C LEU A 20 16.53 -13.35 -15.56
N GLU A 21 15.43 -13.22 -16.30
CA GLU A 21 15.38 -13.42 -17.74
C GLU A 21 15.50 -12.06 -18.44
N LEU A 22 16.47 -11.91 -19.34
CA LEU A 22 16.70 -10.67 -20.08
C LEU A 22 16.26 -10.84 -21.54
N ARG A 23 15.57 -9.85 -22.07
CA ARG A 23 15.11 -9.81 -23.47
C ARG A 23 15.73 -8.62 -24.20
N ARG A 24 14.94 -7.61 -24.61
CA ARG A 24 15.44 -6.45 -25.38
C ARG A 24 15.33 -5.15 -24.58
N GLY A 25 16.44 -4.43 -24.46
CA GLY A 25 16.47 -3.16 -23.72
C GLY A 25 16.12 -3.39 -22.25
N ASN A 26 15.10 -2.70 -21.76
CA ASN A 26 14.62 -2.81 -20.37
C ASN A 26 13.56 -3.91 -20.19
N ASP A 27 13.39 -4.80 -21.17
CA ASP A 27 12.48 -5.92 -21.08
C ASP A 27 13.15 -7.09 -20.34
N TYR A 28 12.71 -7.33 -19.10
CA TYR A 28 13.19 -8.42 -18.24
C TYR A 28 12.07 -9.02 -17.41
N SER A 29 12.25 -10.26 -16.94
CA SER A 29 11.38 -10.91 -15.97
C SER A 29 12.18 -11.44 -14.78
N ILE A 30 11.65 -11.26 -13.57
CA ILE A 30 12.22 -11.89 -12.37
C ILE A 30 11.68 -13.32 -12.30
N LEU A 31 12.58 -14.30 -12.36
CA LEU A 31 12.22 -15.72 -12.32
C LEU A 31 12.22 -16.26 -10.89
N ASN A 32 13.18 -15.83 -10.07
CA ASN A 32 13.31 -16.31 -8.70
C ASN A 32 14.05 -15.30 -7.83
N THR A 33 13.78 -15.33 -6.51
CA THR A 33 14.44 -14.52 -5.49
C THR A 33 14.68 -15.38 -4.26
N VAL A 34 15.93 -15.53 -3.84
CA VAL A 34 16.33 -16.37 -2.70
C VAL A 34 17.18 -15.56 -1.74
N SER A 35 16.80 -15.55 -0.46
CA SER A 35 17.58 -14.92 0.61
C SER A 35 17.13 -15.47 1.96
N ASP A 36 18.07 -15.71 2.87
CA ASP A 36 17.77 -16.11 4.26
C ASP A 36 17.16 -14.96 5.08
N ASN A 37 17.36 -13.72 4.64
CA ASN A 37 16.90 -12.50 5.30
C ASN A 37 15.51 -12.06 4.81
N LEU A 38 14.80 -12.87 4.01
CA LEU A 38 13.45 -12.53 3.55
C LEU A 38 12.48 -12.45 4.73
N THR A 39 11.77 -11.33 4.80
CA THR A 39 10.59 -11.18 5.66
C THR A 39 9.34 -11.76 5.00
N TYR A 40 9.37 -11.98 3.68
CA TYR A 40 8.35 -12.72 2.96
C TYR A 40 8.44 -14.21 3.32
N LYS A 41 7.42 -14.70 4.03
CA LYS A 41 7.29 -16.07 4.53
C LYS A 41 5.83 -16.50 4.43
N ALA A 42 5.46 -17.09 3.30
CA ALA A 42 4.07 -17.47 3.03
C ALA A 42 3.53 -18.46 4.08
N GLU A 43 4.39 -19.32 4.61
CA GLU A 43 4.10 -20.27 5.67
C GLU A 43 3.64 -19.61 6.98
N ARG A 44 3.97 -18.34 7.22
CA ARG A 44 3.49 -17.59 8.41
C ARG A 44 2.07 -17.04 8.24
N LEU A 45 1.55 -17.02 7.03
CA LEU A 45 0.21 -16.51 6.69
C LEU A 45 -0.75 -17.63 6.28
N THR A 46 -0.35 -18.90 6.43
CA THR A 46 -1.23 -20.03 6.14
C THR A 46 -2.37 -20.13 7.14
N MET A 47 -3.57 -20.44 6.64
CA MET A 47 -4.78 -20.66 7.45
C MET A 47 -5.17 -22.14 7.48
N GLU A 48 -4.36 -23.03 6.89
CA GLU A 48 -4.73 -24.44 6.67
C GLU A 48 -4.63 -25.31 7.93
N LYS A 49 -3.73 -24.98 8.86
CA LYS A 49 -3.56 -25.67 10.14
C LYS A 49 -3.85 -24.69 11.26
N GLY A 50 -4.62 -25.12 12.26
CA GLY A 50 -5.26 -24.26 13.28
C GLY A 50 -4.36 -23.37 14.14
N ASP A 51 -3.03 -23.45 14.03
CA ASP A 51 -2.09 -22.50 14.64
C ASP A 51 -1.83 -21.31 13.69
N SER A 52 -2.88 -20.55 13.39
CA SER A 52 -2.78 -19.29 12.65
C SER A 52 -2.29 -18.16 13.56
N MET A 53 -1.52 -17.21 12.99
CA MET A 53 -1.07 -16.01 13.69
C MET A 53 -2.21 -15.02 14.02
N PHE A 54 -3.37 -15.17 13.37
CA PHE A 54 -4.56 -14.36 13.59
C PHE A 54 -5.82 -15.14 13.21
N SER A 55 -6.93 -14.79 13.84
CA SER A 55 -8.27 -15.29 13.55
C SER A 55 -9.04 -14.30 12.66
N ALA A 56 -10.24 -14.71 12.21
CA ALA A 56 -11.15 -13.80 11.51
C ALA A 56 -11.62 -12.63 12.41
N GLU A 57 -11.80 -12.89 13.71
CA GLU A 57 -12.25 -11.89 14.68
C GLU A 57 -11.19 -10.80 14.90
N ASP A 58 -9.90 -11.16 14.92
CA ASP A 58 -8.81 -10.18 15.04
C ASP A 58 -8.84 -9.16 13.90
N ARG A 59 -9.18 -9.61 12.68
CA ARG A 59 -9.32 -8.71 11.54
C ARG A 59 -10.54 -7.80 11.68
N ILE A 60 -11.65 -8.28 12.21
CA ILE A 60 -12.83 -7.45 12.50
C ILE A 60 -12.49 -6.39 13.56
N GLY A 61 -11.76 -6.75 14.62
CA GLY A 61 -11.26 -5.80 15.60
C GLY A 61 -10.39 -4.72 14.97
N GLN A 62 -9.44 -5.11 14.12
CA GLN A 62 -8.56 -4.19 13.39
C GLN A 62 -9.33 -3.23 12.47
N LEU A 63 -10.38 -3.70 11.78
CA LEU A 63 -11.24 -2.86 10.94
C LEU A 63 -12.07 -1.88 11.78
N THR A 64 -12.58 -2.33 12.93
CA THR A 64 -13.41 -1.49 13.82
C THR A 64 -12.66 -0.28 14.34
N MET A 65 -11.35 -0.42 14.62
CA MET A 65 -10.50 0.69 15.06
C MET A 65 -10.37 1.82 14.04
N ARG A 66 -10.73 1.62 12.76
CA ARG A 66 -10.68 2.65 11.71
C ARG A 66 -11.96 3.49 11.61
N ASN A 67 -13.05 3.12 12.29
CA ASN A 67 -14.37 3.73 12.06
C ASN A 67 -14.44 5.23 12.43
N LEU A 68 -13.75 5.66 13.50
CA LEU A 68 -13.73 7.07 13.91
C LEU A 68 -13.06 7.96 12.86
N ASP A 69 -11.86 7.59 12.43
CA ASP A 69 -11.11 8.27 11.38
C ASP A 69 -11.84 8.29 10.03
N ILE A 70 -12.56 7.22 9.70
CA ILE A 70 -13.43 7.17 8.50
C ILE A 70 -14.58 8.18 8.61
N THR A 71 -15.20 8.29 9.78
CA THR A 71 -16.30 9.24 10.01
C THR A 71 -15.80 10.67 9.90
N ASP A 72 -14.68 10.99 10.57
CA ASP A 72 -14.04 12.30 10.50
C ASP A 72 -13.66 12.67 9.06
N THR A 73 -13.11 11.73 8.30
CA THR A 73 -12.77 11.94 6.89
C THR A 73 -14.01 12.21 6.04
N ARG A 74 -15.13 11.50 6.28
CA ARG A 74 -16.39 11.77 5.57
C ARG A 74 -16.91 13.18 5.86
N ASP A 75 -16.88 13.61 7.11
CA ASP A 75 -17.28 14.95 7.51
C ASP A 75 -16.38 16.03 6.88
N LYS A 76 -15.07 15.77 6.81
CA LYS A 76 -14.12 16.65 6.11
C LYS A 76 -14.43 16.77 4.62
N LEU A 77 -14.76 15.67 3.94
CA LEU A 77 -15.13 15.70 2.53
C LEU A 77 -16.39 16.55 2.29
N PHE A 78 -17.40 16.46 3.17
CA PHE A 78 -18.57 17.33 3.10
C PHE A 78 -18.21 18.79 3.38
N GLY A 79 -17.35 19.07 4.35
CA GLY A 79 -16.85 20.42 4.62
C GLY A 79 -16.07 21.03 3.44
N TYR A 80 -15.24 20.24 2.76
CA TYR A 80 -14.55 20.67 1.54
C TYR A 80 -15.51 20.91 0.39
N ALA A 81 -16.59 20.12 0.28
CA ALA A 81 -17.63 20.37 -0.70
C ALA A 81 -18.40 21.68 -0.41
N GLN A 82 -18.74 21.93 0.86
CA GLN A 82 -19.46 23.14 1.27
C GLN A 82 -18.62 24.42 1.11
N SER A 83 -17.32 24.33 1.35
CA SER A 83 -16.38 25.45 1.15
C SER A 83 -16.01 25.69 -0.32
N GLY A 84 -16.50 24.86 -1.24
CA GLY A 84 -16.26 25.00 -2.68
C GLY A 84 -14.89 24.48 -3.15
N LEU A 85 -14.14 23.79 -2.29
CA LEU A 85 -12.87 23.15 -2.65
C LEU A 85 -13.06 21.84 -3.42
N LEU A 86 -14.15 21.12 -3.14
CA LEU A 86 -14.55 19.92 -3.86
C LEU A 86 -15.93 20.12 -4.49
N THR A 87 -16.15 19.53 -5.66
CA THR A 87 -17.45 19.49 -6.31
C THR A 87 -18.19 18.23 -5.87
N ALA A 88 -19.41 18.38 -5.37
CA ALA A 88 -20.26 17.23 -5.08
C ALA A 88 -20.57 16.46 -6.39
N SER A 89 -20.17 15.19 -6.46
CA SER A 89 -20.40 14.34 -7.64
C SER A 89 -21.24 13.13 -7.26
N SER A 90 -22.40 12.97 -7.90
CA SER A 90 -23.24 11.78 -7.78
C SER A 90 -22.72 10.61 -8.61
N ALA A 91 -21.80 10.85 -9.55
CA ALA A 91 -21.30 9.82 -10.48
C ALA A 91 -20.33 8.82 -9.81
N THR A 92 -19.57 9.26 -8.81
CA THR A 92 -18.54 8.45 -8.14
C THR A 92 -18.86 8.15 -6.67
N GLY A 93 -19.98 8.68 -6.16
CA GLY A 93 -20.38 8.53 -4.75
C GLY A 93 -19.51 9.30 -3.74
N LEU A 94 -18.57 10.13 -4.20
CA LEU A 94 -17.67 10.97 -3.38
C LEU A 94 -17.44 12.34 -4.05
N PRO A 95 -17.21 13.42 -3.27
CA PRO A 95 -16.80 14.72 -3.80
C PRO A 95 -15.48 14.65 -4.59
N GLN A 96 -15.37 15.44 -5.65
CA GLN A 96 -14.25 15.42 -6.60
C GLN A 96 -13.50 16.75 -6.61
N VAL A 97 -12.20 16.70 -6.90
CA VAL A 97 -11.42 17.91 -7.20
C VAL A 97 -11.74 18.35 -8.63
N GLU A 98 -11.92 19.65 -8.86
CA GLU A 98 -12.06 20.16 -10.23
C GLU A 98 -10.80 19.89 -11.04
N ASN A 99 -10.98 19.27 -12.21
CA ASN A 99 -9.87 18.93 -13.08
C ASN A 99 -9.42 20.19 -13.86
N LEU A 100 -8.41 20.89 -13.34
CA LEU A 100 -7.89 22.14 -13.94
C LEU A 100 -7.27 21.93 -15.33
N GLU A 101 -6.94 20.70 -15.72
CA GLU A 101 -6.41 20.38 -17.05
C GLU A 101 -7.46 20.47 -18.18
N ASN A 102 -8.75 20.35 -17.87
CA ASN A 102 -9.83 20.42 -18.86
C ASN A 102 -10.31 21.86 -19.16
N LYS A 103 -9.77 22.88 -18.48
CA LYS A 103 -10.15 24.30 -18.69
C LYS A 103 -9.34 24.99 -19.79
N ALA A 104 -8.32 24.33 -20.33
CA ALA A 104 -7.39 24.88 -21.32
C ALA A 104 -7.59 24.31 -22.76
N LYS A 105 -8.74 23.69 -23.04
CA LYS A 105 -9.15 23.29 -24.39
C LYS A 105 -10.40 24.02 -24.83
#